data_AF-A0A7V5VZC2-F1
#
_entry.id   AF-A0A7V5VZC2-F1
#
_cell.length_a   1.000
_cell.length_b   1.000
_cell.length_c   1.000
_cell.angle_alpha   90.00
_cell.angle_beta   90.00
_cell.angle_gamma   90.00
#
_symmetry.space_group_name_H-M   'P 1'
#
loop_
_entity.id
_entity.type
_entity.pdbx_description
1 polymer ?
#
loop_
_entity_poly.entity_id
_entity_poly.type
_entity_poly.pdbx_seq_one_letter_code
_entity_poly.pdbx_strand_id
1 'polypeptide(L)'
;MIDLLLEKIYMIRNGDFGTNFEAKLLLSIIGLSLCLLDYALMNKRKDYFRVFSTATIIWTISELMLHVLGIREMKDAFLFGWKIPLIIKTLLQGMAEGAFIAVFGIFIGDRIIAKEKKQKIIGLVVFSGLMIFMILRTLNQSVAFKIIGGDVASRRDIFSPVAIIFIGFWIFVDVFWYFKKATKNLKIRALNMFLIMTIYGVVWNLVEYISNTRWVEIGTLEPLNLYPAPLYLEIIILLYDGIIEIALIYVPYLIIPSLLKHIK
;
A
#
# COMPACT_ATOMS: atom_id res chain seq x y z
N MET A 1 24.56 -17.09 -16.78
CA MET A 1 24.32 -15.63 -16.70
C MET A 1 23.17 -15.18 -17.61
N ILE A 2 22.94 -15.86 -18.74
CA ILE A 2 21.74 -15.67 -19.57
C ILE A 2 20.51 -16.36 -18.95
N ASP A 3 20.68 -17.46 -18.20
CA ASP A 3 19.55 -18.13 -17.53
C ASP A 3 18.87 -17.26 -16.45
N LEU A 4 19.62 -16.38 -15.78
CA LEU A 4 19.09 -15.43 -14.80
C LEU A 4 18.17 -14.35 -15.42
N LEU A 5 18.20 -14.17 -16.75
CA LEU A 5 17.34 -13.22 -17.47
C LEU A 5 15.97 -13.82 -17.82
N LEU A 6 15.81 -15.14 -17.73
CA LEU A 6 14.56 -15.84 -18.04
C LEU A 6 13.81 -16.31 -16.79
N GLU A 7 14.46 -16.28 -15.63
CA GLU A 7 13.87 -16.67 -14.36
C GLU A 7 12.94 -15.57 -13.82
N LYS A 8 11.72 -15.96 -13.43
CA LYS A 8 10.74 -15.03 -12.88
C LYS A 8 11.04 -14.75 -11.41
N ILE A 9 10.78 -13.52 -10.99
CA ILE A 9 10.96 -13.07 -9.61
C ILE A 9 9.59 -12.95 -8.97
N TYR A 10 9.37 -13.74 -7.92
CA TYR A 10 8.11 -13.78 -7.21
C TYR A 10 8.23 -13.17 -5.82
N MET A 11 7.32 -12.25 -5.50
CA MET A 11 7.11 -11.82 -4.13
C MET A 11 6.11 -12.75 -3.46
N ILE A 12 6.51 -13.31 -2.34
CA ILE A 12 5.68 -14.18 -1.51
C ILE A 12 5.10 -13.38 -0.37
N ARG A 13 3.81 -13.58 -0.10
CA ARG A 13 3.11 -13.02 1.05
C ARG A 13 2.39 -14.16 1.75
N ASN A 14 2.76 -14.42 3.00
CA ASN A 14 2.28 -15.53 3.81
C ASN A 14 1.70 -15.10 5.16
N GLY A 15 1.39 -13.81 5.33
CA GLY A 15 0.66 -13.31 6.49
C GLY A 15 -0.85 -13.48 6.36
N ASP A 16 -1.54 -13.47 7.50
CA ASP A 16 -3.02 -13.63 7.63
C ASP A 16 -3.82 -12.39 7.14
N PHE A 17 -3.19 -11.47 6.43
CA PHE A 17 -3.80 -10.23 5.95
C PHE A 17 -4.88 -10.46 4.87
N GLY A 18 -4.90 -11.64 4.24
CA GLY A 18 -5.82 -11.99 3.15
C GLY A 18 -7.18 -12.56 3.58
N THR A 19 -7.32 -12.99 4.83
CA THR A 19 -8.42 -13.85 5.31
C THR A 19 -9.21 -13.21 6.46
N ASN A 20 -8.53 -12.56 7.40
CA ASN A 20 -9.13 -11.83 8.52
C ASN A 20 -9.36 -10.34 8.15
N PHE A 21 -10.63 -9.91 8.04
CA PHE A 21 -10.99 -8.55 7.62
C PHE A 21 -11.21 -7.57 8.78
N GLU A 22 -11.11 -8.02 10.03
CA GLU A 22 -11.24 -7.19 11.23
C GLU A 22 -10.17 -6.09 11.26
N ALA A 23 -8.94 -6.45 10.89
CA ALA A 23 -7.86 -5.48 10.79
C ALA A 23 -8.08 -4.47 9.65
N LYS A 24 -8.64 -4.90 8.51
CA LYS A 24 -8.97 -4.01 7.40
C LYS A 24 -10.08 -3.03 7.80
N LEU A 25 -11.08 -3.51 8.54
CA LEU A 25 -12.11 -2.67 9.12
C LEU A 25 -11.52 -1.65 10.10
N LEU A 26 -10.63 -2.07 10.99
CA LEU A 26 -9.96 -1.17 11.93
C LEU A 26 -9.15 -0.09 11.21
N LEU A 27 -8.34 -0.45 10.21
CA LEU A 27 -7.57 0.51 9.40
C LEU A 27 -8.50 1.49 8.65
N SER A 28 -9.63 1.00 8.15
CA SER A 28 -10.64 1.83 7.49
C SER A 28 -11.26 2.86 8.45
N ILE A 29 -11.58 2.43 9.67
CA ILE A 29 -12.10 3.32 10.73
C ILE A 29 -11.04 4.35 11.13
N ILE A 30 -9.78 3.95 11.27
CA ILE A 30 -8.67 4.87 11.55
C ILE A 30 -8.54 5.89 10.41
N GLY A 31 -8.56 5.48 9.15
CA GLY A 31 -8.47 6.38 8.00
C GLY A 31 -9.59 7.42 7.97
N LEU A 32 -10.84 7.01 8.24
CA LEU A 32 -11.97 7.94 8.40
C LEU A 32 -11.80 8.86 9.61
N SER A 33 -11.28 8.35 10.72
CA SER A 33 -11.01 9.14 11.93
C SER A 33 -9.97 10.22 11.68
N LEU A 34 -8.93 9.94 10.87
CA LEU A 34 -7.96 10.95 10.43
C LEU A 34 -8.59 12.03 9.55
N CYS A 35 -9.55 11.66 8.69
CA CYS A 35 -10.31 12.62 7.89
C CYS A 35 -11.16 13.54 8.78
N LEU A 36 -11.86 12.97 9.77
CA LEU A 36 -12.66 13.71 10.74
C LEU A 36 -11.81 14.65 11.61
N LEU A 37 -10.65 14.17 12.06
CA LEU A 37 -9.71 14.96 12.84
C LEU A 37 -9.18 16.15 12.03
N ASP A 38 -8.80 15.96 10.76
CA ASP A 38 -8.40 17.07 9.89
C ASP A 38 -9.54 18.06 9.67
N TYR A 39 -10.76 17.58 9.42
CA TYR A 39 -11.94 18.41 9.26
C TYR A 39 -12.22 19.28 10.48
N ALA A 40 -12.07 18.72 11.69
CA ALA A 40 -12.25 19.45 12.94
C ALA A 40 -11.11 20.47 13.19
N LEU A 41 -9.86 20.12 12.87
CA LEU A 41 -8.69 20.97 13.15
C LEU A 41 -8.48 22.08 12.12
N MET A 42 -8.83 21.86 10.85
CA MET A 42 -8.47 22.73 9.72
C MET A 42 -9.68 23.43 9.11
N ASN A 43 -10.54 24.01 9.96
CA ASN A 43 -11.70 24.81 9.55
C ASN A 43 -12.58 24.12 8.48
N LYS A 44 -12.97 22.87 8.72
CA LYS A 44 -13.87 22.09 7.85
C LYS A 44 -13.31 21.78 6.45
N ARG A 45 -11.99 21.74 6.27
CA ARG A 45 -11.33 21.28 5.05
C ARG A 45 -11.76 19.84 4.71
N LYS A 46 -12.08 19.57 3.44
CA LYS A 46 -12.57 18.26 2.94
C LYS A 46 -11.58 17.49 2.08
N ASP A 47 -10.34 17.96 1.99
CA ASP A 47 -9.32 17.37 1.12
C ASP A 47 -9.11 15.88 1.42
N TYR A 48 -9.04 15.49 2.69
CA TYR A 48 -8.76 14.11 3.07
C TYR A 48 -9.93 13.18 2.79
N PHE A 49 -11.18 13.65 2.94
CA PHE A 49 -12.35 12.90 2.50
C PHE A 49 -12.35 12.65 0.99
N ARG A 50 -11.86 13.62 0.19
CA ARG A 50 -11.75 13.50 -1.26
C ARG A 50 -10.67 12.50 -1.66
N VAL A 51 -9.51 12.54 -1.00
CA VAL A 51 -8.44 11.53 -1.18
C VAL A 51 -8.96 10.15 -0.77
N PHE A 52 -9.59 10.04 0.40
CA PHE A 52 -10.13 8.78 0.91
C PHE A 52 -11.13 8.14 -0.06
N SER A 53 -12.10 8.94 -0.54
CA SER A 53 -13.12 8.44 -1.48
C SER A 53 -12.51 8.02 -2.80
N THR A 54 -11.58 8.82 -3.33
CA THR A 54 -10.92 8.53 -4.62
C THR A 54 -10.07 7.27 -4.55
N ALA A 55 -9.26 7.14 -3.49
CA ALA A 55 -8.44 5.95 -3.26
C ALA A 55 -9.31 4.71 -3.04
N THR A 56 -10.41 4.82 -2.29
CA THR A 56 -11.35 3.72 -2.07
C THR A 56 -11.91 3.22 -3.40
N ILE A 57 -12.39 4.13 -4.25
CA ILE A 57 -13.00 3.78 -5.54
C ILE A 57 -11.96 3.12 -6.46
N ILE A 58 -10.78 3.74 -6.63
CA ILE A 58 -9.77 3.25 -7.57
C ILE A 58 -9.22 1.89 -7.14
N TRP A 59 -8.93 1.71 -5.84
CA TRP A 59 -8.43 0.44 -5.34
C TRP A 59 -9.49 -0.66 -5.40
N THR A 60 -10.75 -0.34 -5.07
CA THR A 60 -11.87 -1.30 -5.19
C THR A 60 -12.05 -1.77 -6.62
N ILE A 61 -12.00 -0.86 -7.60
CA ILE A 61 -12.09 -1.19 -9.02
C ILE A 61 -10.89 -2.05 -9.45
N SER A 62 -9.67 -1.67 -9.04
CA SER A 62 -8.45 -2.43 -9.36
C SER A 62 -8.56 -3.88 -8.83
N GLU A 63 -9.00 -4.06 -7.59
CA GLU A 63 -9.17 -5.39 -6.99
C GLU A 63 -10.27 -6.21 -7.68
N LEU A 64 -11.40 -5.59 -8.00
CA LEU A 64 -12.47 -6.24 -8.76
C LEU A 64 -11.99 -6.69 -10.14
N MET A 65 -11.24 -5.84 -10.85
CA MET A 65 -10.67 -6.18 -12.16
C MET A 65 -9.70 -7.36 -12.06
N LEU A 66 -8.78 -7.34 -11.09
CA LEU A 66 -7.84 -8.45 -10.88
C LEU A 66 -8.55 -9.76 -10.57
N HIS A 67 -9.66 -9.71 -9.83
CA HIS A 67 -10.47 -10.88 -9.54
C HIS A 67 -11.20 -11.41 -10.78
N VAL A 68 -11.89 -10.54 -11.51
CA VAL A 68 -12.65 -10.90 -12.72
C VAL A 68 -11.74 -11.46 -13.82
N LEU A 69 -10.51 -10.95 -13.92
CA LEU A 69 -9.52 -11.42 -14.90
C LEU A 69 -8.80 -12.71 -14.48
N GLY A 70 -9.11 -13.27 -13.31
CA GLY A 70 -8.46 -14.48 -12.80
C GLY A 70 -6.97 -14.31 -12.47
N ILE A 71 -6.47 -13.06 -12.42
CA ILE A 71 -5.07 -12.75 -12.10
C ILE A 71 -4.81 -12.97 -10.60
N ARG A 72 -5.85 -12.81 -9.77
CA ARG A 72 -5.77 -12.96 -8.32
C ARG A 72 -6.91 -13.84 -7.79
N GLU A 73 -6.56 -15.00 -7.25
CA GLU A 73 -7.47 -15.79 -6.44
C GLU A 73 -7.68 -15.11 -5.08
N MET A 74 -8.94 -14.88 -4.74
CA MET A 74 -9.34 -14.20 -3.52
C MET A 74 -9.94 -15.23 -2.57
N LYS A 75 -9.15 -15.69 -1.59
CA LYS A 75 -9.64 -16.60 -0.52
C LYS A 75 -10.88 -16.04 0.18
N ASP A 76 -11.70 -16.91 0.75
CA ASP A 76 -12.86 -16.48 1.52
C ASP A 76 -12.47 -15.47 2.61
N ALA A 77 -13.26 -14.40 2.73
CA ALA A 77 -13.02 -13.33 3.67
C ALA A 77 -14.03 -13.41 4.82
N PHE A 78 -13.53 -13.27 6.05
CA PHE A 78 -14.35 -13.33 7.25
C PHE A 78 -14.24 -12.03 8.04
N LEU A 79 -15.37 -11.59 8.59
CA LEU A 79 -15.46 -10.45 9.50
C LEU A 79 -16.22 -10.89 10.76
N PHE A 80 -15.54 -10.93 11.90
CA PHE A 80 -16.05 -11.46 13.16
C PHE A 80 -16.56 -12.90 13.04
N GLY A 81 -15.92 -13.70 12.20
CA GLY A 81 -16.32 -15.08 11.88
C GLY A 81 -17.41 -15.22 10.81
N TRP A 82 -17.97 -14.12 10.29
CA TRP A 82 -18.99 -14.14 9.25
C TRP A 82 -18.36 -14.01 7.87
N LYS A 83 -18.67 -14.93 6.95
CA LYS A 83 -18.24 -14.82 5.56
C LYS A 83 -18.86 -13.59 4.92
N ILE A 84 -18.05 -12.67 4.41
CA ILE A 84 -18.51 -11.44 3.76
C ILE A 84 -18.58 -11.58 2.23
N PRO A 85 -19.57 -10.96 1.56
CA PRO A 85 -19.70 -11.01 0.11
C PRO A 85 -18.56 -10.23 -0.59
N LEU A 86 -18.27 -10.61 -1.84
CA LEU A 86 -17.17 -10.06 -2.64
C LEU A 86 -17.14 -8.53 -2.70
N ILE A 87 -18.31 -7.89 -2.80
CA ILE A 87 -18.42 -6.43 -2.90
C ILE A 87 -17.99 -5.76 -1.59
N ILE A 88 -18.44 -6.27 -0.44
CA ILE A 88 -18.04 -5.73 0.88
C ILE A 88 -16.55 -5.99 1.10
N LYS A 89 -16.08 -7.19 0.75
CA LYS A 89 -14.66 -7.55 0.82
C LYS A 89 -13.79 -6.57 0.02
N THR A 90 -14.09 -6.38 -1.25
CA THR A 90 -13.28 -5.52 -2.14
C THR A 90 -13.36 -4.05 -1.74
N LEU A 91 -14.53 -3.57 -1.31
CA LEU A 91 -14.68 -2.21 -0.79
C LEU A 91 -13.85 -2.00 0.47
N LEU A 92 -13.93 -2.91 1.44
CA LEU A 92 -13.18 -2.81 2.68
C LEU A 92 -11.67 -2.89 2.45
N GLN A 93 -11.25 -3.68 1.47
CA GLN A 93 -9.86 -3.69 0.99
C GLN A 93 -9.47 -2.35 0.36
N GLY A 94 -10.33 -1.75 -0.47
CA GLY A 94 -10.09 -0.40 -1.01
C GLY A 94 -9.97 0.68 0.05
N MET A 95 -10.76 0.59 1.11
CA MET A 95 -10.68 1.52 2.24
C MET A 95 -9.39 1.30 3.07
N ALA A 96 -9.02 0.06 3.35
CA ALA A 96 -7.91 -0.28 4.24
C ALA A 96 -6.53 -0.19 3.57
N GLU A 97 -6.40 -0.70 2.34
CA GLU A 97 -5.14 -0.73 1.61
C GLU A 97 -4.97 0.55 0.80
N GLY A 98 -5.98 0.99 0.04
CA GLY A 98 -5.91 2.21 -0.75
C GLY A 98 -6.05 3.48 0.10
N ALA A 99 -7.24 3.69 0.67
CA ALA A 99 -7.63 4.98 1.23
C ALA A 99 -6.95 5.33 2.54
N PHE A 100 -6.84 4.39 3.46
CA PHE A 100 -6.14 4.60 4.72
C PHE A 100 -4.67 4.97 4.48
N ILE A 101 -3.93 4.23 3.64
CA ILE A 101 -2.52 4.50 3.38
C ILE A 101 -2.36 5.90 2.74
N ALA A 102 -3.22 6.25 1.78
CA ALA A 102 -3.18 7.55 1.12
C ALA A 102 -3.44 8.71 2.10
N VAL A 103 -4.50 8.58 2.92
CA VAL A 103 -4.84 9.59 3.93
C VAL A 103 -3.77 9.68 5.00
N PHE A 104 -3.21 8.55 5.43
CA PHE A 104 -2.10 8.51 6.37
C PHE A 104 -0.89 9.28 5.83
N GLY A 105 -0.48 8.99 4.60
CA GLY A 105 0.64 9.67 3.94
C GLY A 105 0.47 11.19 3.89
N ILE A 106 -0.69 11.67 3.41
CA ILE A 106 -0.94 13.12 3.32
C ILE A 106 -1.17 13.76 4.70
N PHE A 107 -1.82 13.07 5.64
CA PHE A 107 -2.09 13.58 6.99
C PHE A 107 -0.78 13.92 7.70
N ILE A 108 0.15 12.96 7.72
CA ILE A 108 1.46 13.14 8.36
C ILE A 108 2.32 14.11 7.54
N GLY A 109 2.33 13.99 6.22
CA GLY A 109 3.07 14.87 5.32
C GLY A 109 2.71 16.35 5.50
N ASP A 110 1.42 16.68 5.57
CA ASP A 110 0.95 18.06 5.81
C ASP A 110 1.35 18.57 7.20
N ARG A 111 1.41 17.70 8.21
CA ARG A 111 1.69 18.07 9.61
C ARG A 111 3.16 18.29 9.90
N ILE A 112 4.05 17.59 9.22
CA ILE A 112 5.50 17.79 9.34
C ILE A 112 5.91 19.19 8.86
N ILE A 113 5.27 19.66 7.79
CA ILE A 113 5.53 21.01 7.23
C ILE A 113 4.68 22.12 7.85
N ALA A 114 3.73 21.78 8.71
CA ALA A 114 2.87 22.77 9.35
C ALA A 114 3.71 23.75 10.16
N LYS A 115 3.36 25.04 10.13
CA LYS A 115 4.07 26.07 10.89
C LYS A 115 3.86 25.91 12.41
N GLU A 116 2.69 25.45 12.80
CA GLU A 116 2.31 25.27 14.20
C GLU A 116 2.97 24.03 14.82
N LYS A 117 3.67 24.22 15.95
CA LYS A 117 4.32 23.12 16.69
C LYS A 117 3.32 22.04 17.12
N LYS A 118 2.10 22.42 17.49
CA LYS A 118 1.02 21.48 17.87
C LYS A 118 0.71 20.48 16.75
N GLN A 119 0.62 20.94 15.50
CA GLN A 119 0.36 20.08 14.34
C GLN A 119 1.49 19.09 14.10
N LYS A 120 2.75 19.53 14.25
CA LYS A 120 3.92 18.64 14.15
C LYS A 120 3.91 17.54 15.20
N ILE A 121 3.58 17.89 16.45
CA ILE A 121 3.48 16.92 17.55
C ILE A 121 2.38 15.90 17.29
N ILE A 122 1.19 16.35 16.86
CA ILE A 122 0.09 15.45 16.48
C ILE A 122 0.53 14.50 15.37
N GLY A 123 1.17 15.03 14.32
CA GLY A 123 1.73 14.23 13.23
C GLY A 123 2.70 13.17 13.75
N LEU A 124 3.66 13.55 14.60
CA LEU A 124 4.63 12.60 15.17
C LEU A 124 3.97 11.52 16.03
N VAL A 125 3.04 11.88 16.91
CA VAL A 125 2.34 10.93 17.78
C VAL A 125 1.52 9.93 16.95
N VAL A 126 0.77 10.41 15.95
CA VAL A 126 -0.02 9.55 15.07
C VAL A 126 0.88 8.66 14.22
N PHE A 127 1.97 9.20 13.66
CA PHE A 127 2.94 8.44 12.88
C PHE A 127 3.55 7.31 13.72
N SER A 128 4.15 7.64 14.86
CA SER A 128 4.79 6.68 15.74
C SER A 128 3.80 5.64 16.27
N GLY A 129 2.59 6.06 16.67
CA GLY A 129 1.55 5.14 17.14
C GLY A 129 1.13 4.13 16.07
N LEU A 130 0.93 4.58 14.83
CA LEU A 130 0.57 3.69 13.71
C LEU A 130 1.73 2.78 13.29
N MET A 131 2.96 3.28 13.31
CA MET A 131 4.15 2.48 13.07
C MET A 131 4.27 1.36 14.12
N ILE A 132 4.18 1.69 15.41
CA ILE A 132 4.24 0.70 16.49
C ILE A 132 3.11 -0.32 16.35
N PHE A 133 1.87 0.15 16.13
CA PHE A 133 0.71 -0.73 15.91
C PHE A 133 0.96 -1.72 14.77
N MET A 134 1.42 -1.23 13.62
CA MET A 134 1.73 -2.07 12.46
C MET A 134 2.84 -3.08 12.77
N ILE A 135 3.94 -2.63 13.40
CA ILE A 135 5.06 -3.51 13.76
C ILE A 135 4.60 -4.64 14.68
N LEU A 136 3.91 -4.30 15.79
CA LEU A 136 3.41 -5.29 16.74
C LEU A 136 2.46 -6.28 16.09
N ARG A 137 1.57 -5.79 15.23
CA ARG A 137 0.63 -6.63 14.50
C ARG A 137 1.34 -7.61 13.57
N THR A 138 2.32 -7.15 12.80
CA THR A 138 3.07 -8.01 11.87
C THR A 138 3.89 -9.06 12.62
N LEU A 139 4.52 -8.68 13.73
CA LEU A 139 5.26 -9.63 14.57
C LEU A 139 4.34 -10.70 15.19
N ASN A 140 3.10 -10.33 15.55
CA ASN A 140 2.10 -11.28 16.03
C ASN A 140 1.60 -12.25 14.95
N GLN A 141 1.90 -11.99 13.68
CA GLN A 141 1.60 -12.87 12.55
C GLN A 141 2.85 -13.61 12.03
N SER A 142 3.94 -13.59 12.81
CA SER A 142 5.20 -14.20 12.40
C SER A 142 5.06 -15.70 12.15
N VAL A 143 5.80 -16.18 11.14
CA VAL A 143 5.87 -17.58 10.77
C VAL A 143 7.26 -18.10 11.14
N ALA A 144 7.33 -19.33 11.63
CA ALA A 144 8.59 -19.91 12.11
C ALA A 144 9.65 -20.05 11.01
N PHE A 145 9.24 -20.35 9.78
CA PHE A 145 10.15 -20.56 8.65
C PHE A 145 9.50 -20.19 7.31
N LYS A 146 10.34 -19.78 6.35
CA LYS A 146 9.94 -19.56 4.94
C LYS A 146 9.74 -20.92 4.27
N ILE A 147 8.60 -21.13 3.62
CA ILE A 147 8.27 -22.38 2.93
C ILE A 147 8.55 -22.19 1.43
N ILE A 148 9.79 -22.43 1.02
CA ILE A 148 10.21 -22.21 -0.38
C ILE A 148 9.51 -23.21 -1.31
N GLY A 149 8.86 -22.68 -2.35
CA GLY A 149 8.14 -23.50 -3.34
C GLY A 149 6.91 -24.23 -2.80
N GLY A 150 6.54 -24.01 -1.53
CA GLY A 150 5.35 -24.61 -0.93
C GLY A 150 4.07 -23.81 -1.16
N ASP A 151 3.00 -24.30 -0.53
CA ASP A 151 1.73 -23.59 -0.44
C ASP A 151 1.88 -22.36 0.47
N VAL A 152 1.53 -21.21 -0.08
CA VAL A 152 1.69 -19.88 0.54
C VAL A 152 0.43 -19.07 0.27
N ALA A 153 0.14 -18.10 1.13
CA ALA A 153 -1.11 -17.34 0.99
C ALA A 153 -1.21 -16.58 -0.35
N SER A 154 -0.08 -16.10 -0.89
CA SER A 154 -0.01 -15.43 -2.19
C SER A 154 1.40 -15.47 -2.77
N ARG A 155 1.50 -15.77 -4.07
CA ARG A 155 2.73 -15.70 -4.87
C ARG A 155 2.47 -14.81 -6.08
N ARG A 156 3.24 -13.73 -6.25
CA ARG A 156 3.02 -12.74 -7.33
C ARG A 156 4.30 -12.47 -8.11
N ASP A 157 4.21 -12.58 -9.43
CA ASP A 157 5.27 -12.16 -10.36
C ASP A 157 5.36 -10.63 -10.39
N ILE A 158 6.48 -10.10 -9.90
CA ILE A 158 6.70 -8.66 -9.70
C ILE A 158 6.87 -7.93 -11.03
N PHE A 159 7.46 -8.62 -12.01
CA PHE A 159 7.76 -8.06 -13.32
C PHE A 159 6.82 -8.58 -14.40
N SER A 160 5.60 -8.99 -14.01
CA SER A 160 4.58 -9.32 -14.99
C SER A 160 4.31 -8.11 -15.91
N PRO A 161 4.21 -8.30 -17.24
CA PRO A 161 4.04 -7.19 -18.18
C PRO A 161 2.85 -6.28 -17.84
N VAL A 162 1.76 -6.87 -17.35
CA VAL A 162 0.55 -6.13 -16.92
C VAL A 162 0.86 -5.22 -15.74
N ALA A 163 1.57 -5.71 -14.71
CA ALA A 163 1.96 -4.89 -13.57
C ALA A 163 2.90 -3.76 -13.98
N ILE A 164 3.89 -4.03 -14.83
CA ILE A 164 4.84 -3.01 -15.33
C ILE A 164 4.10 -1.91 -16.10
N ILE A 165 3.18 -2.27 -17.00
CA ILE A 165 2.39 -1.30 -17.77
C ILE A 165 1.52 -0.46 -16.82
N PHE A 166 0.86 -1.10 -15.85
CA PHE A 166 0.02 -0.41 -14.88
C PHE A 166 0.80 0.58 -14.00
N ILE A 167 1.92 0.13 -13.43
CA ILE A 167 2.81 0.96 -12.62
C ILE A 167 3.38 2.10 -13.48
N GLY A 168 3.88 1.79 -14.68
CA GLY A 168 4.44 2.77 -15.61
C GLY A 168 3.44 3.87 -15.99
N PHE A 169 2.17 3.50 -16.21
CA PHE A 169 1.10 4.46 -16.45
C PHE A 169 0.91 5.43 -15.28
N TRP A 170 0.83 4.94 -14.04
CA TRP A 170 0.65 5.79 -12.88
C TRP A 170 1.85 6.69 -12.61
N ILE A 171 3.07 6.15 -12.75
CA ILE A 171 4.31 6.96 -12.65
C ILE A 171 4.31 8.08 -13.70
N PHE A 172 3.89 7.78 -14.92
CA PHE A 172 3.79 8.80 -15.97
C PHE A 172 2.79 9.91 -15.58
N VAL A 173 1.61 9.53 -15.05
CA VAL A 173 0.62 10.49 -14.55
C VAL A 173 1.20 11.36 -13.43
N ASP A 174 1.92 10.77 -12.49
CA ASP A 174 2.56 11.47 -11.37
C ASP A 174 3.58 12.50 -11.86
N VAL A 175 4.51 12.06 -12.70
CA VAL A 175 5.58 12.91 -13.25
C VAL A 175 4.97 14.03 -14.11
N PHE A 176 4.03 13.69 -15.00
CA PHE A 176 3.38 14.67 -15.86
C PHE A 176 2.65 15.74 -15.04
N TRP A 177 1.84 15.34 -14.07
CA TRP A 177 1.14 16.28 -13.20
C TRP A 177 2.11 17.14 -12.39
N TYR A 178 3.15 16.53 -11.79
CA TYR A 178 4.11 17.23 -10.94
C TYR A 178 4.84 18.34 -11.70
N PHE A 179 5.26 18.10 -12.95
CA PHE A 179 6.00 19.09 -13.73
C PHE A 179 5.10 20.08 -14.48
N LYS A 180 3.93 19.67 -14.97
CA LYS A 180 3.11 20.49 -15.87
C LYS A 180 1.88 21.14 -15.25
N LYS A 181 1.35 20.60 -14.14
CA LYS A 181 0.03 21.04 -13.59
C LYS A 181 0.05 21.43 -12.13
N ALA A 182 0.93 20.84 -11.31
CA ALA A 182 0.90 21.02 -9.86
C ALA A 182 1.34 22.43 -9.44
N THR A 183 0.56 23.05 -8.54
CA THR A 183 0.96 24.29 -7.85
C THR A 183 2.07 24.01 -6.85
N LYS A 184 2.82 25.05 -6.43
CA LYS A 184 3.91 24.91 -5.46
C LYS A 184 3.46 24.18 -4.18
N ASN A 185 2.29 24.52 -3.64
CA ASN A 185 1.75 23.89 -2.44
C ASN A 185 1.47 22.40 -2.68
N LEU A 186 0.79 22.05 -3.78
CA LEU A 186 0.45 20.66 -4.10
C LEU A 186 1.70 19.79 -4.35
N LYS A 187 2.75 20.35 -4.97
CA LYS A 187 4.04 19.66 -5.15
C LYS A 187 4.65 19.26 -3.81
N ILE A 188 4.64 20.18 -2.84
CA ILE A 188 5.18 19.92 -1.49
C ILE A 188 4.34 18.85 -0.78
N ARG A 189 3.00 18.92 -0.87
CA ARG A 189 2.10 17.92 -0.28
C ARG A 189 2.33 16.53 -0.88
N ALA A 190 2.41 16.42 -2.20
CA ALA A 190 2.67 15.17 -2.90
C ALA A 190 4.03 14.58 -2.55
N LEU A 191 5.08 15.41 -2.50
CA LEU A 191 6.43 14.96 -2.12
C LEU A 191 6.47 14.43 -0.69
N ASN A 192 5.85 15.11 0.26
CA ASN A 192 5.82 14.64 1.65
C ASN A 192 4.97 13.38 1.83
N MET A 193 3.84 13.29 1.12
CA MET A 193 3.05 12.07 1.07
C MET A 193 3.90 10.90 0.57
N PHE A 194 4.59 11.08 -0.56
CA PHE A 194 5.51 10.07 -1.11
C PHE A 194 6.61 9.68 -0.11
N LEU A 195 7.27 10.64 0.54
CA LEU A 195 8.34 10.36 1.50
C LEU A 195 7.84 9.59 2.72
N ILE A 196 6.70 10.00 3.30
CA ILE A 196 6.13 9.31 4.46
C ILE A 196 5.69 7.89 4.12
N MET A 197 5.06 7.73 2.96
CA MET A 197 4.64 6.41 2.50
C MET A 197 5.82 5.52 2.14
N THR A 198 6.92 6.09 1.66
CA THR A 198 8.17 5.35 1.43
C THR A 198 8.71 4.82 2.75
N ILE A 199 8.82 5.67 3.78
CA ILE A 199 9.28 5.24 5.10
C ILE A 199 8.36 4.14 5.66
N TYR A 200 7.05 4.35 5.58
CA TYR A 200 6.06 3.37 6.03
C TYR A 200 6.20 2.03 5.30
N GLY A 201 6.21 2.05 3.96
CA GLY A 201 6.28 0.85 3.12
C GLY A 201 7.60 0.09 3.31
N VAL A 202 8.73 0.79 3.37
CA VAL A 202 10.04 0.16 3.60
C VAL A 202 10.13 -0.49 4.98
N VAL A 203 9.68 0.20 6.04
CA VAL A 203 9.67 -0.38 7.39
C VAL A 203 8.69 -1.56 7.48
N TRP A 204 7.51 -1.44 6.87
CA TRP A 204 6.55 -2.55 6.84
C TRP A 204 7.15 -3.78 6.15
N ASN A 205 7.75 -3.61 4.98
CA ASN A 205 8.40 -4.69 4.25
C ASN A 205 9.55 -5.32 5.02
N LEU A 206 10.35 -4.51 5.71
CA LEU A 206 11.43 -5.00 6.56
C LEU A 206 10.89 -5.87 7.71
N VAL A 207 9.81 -5.44 8.37
CA VAL A 207 9.23 -6.20 9.48
C VAL A 207 8.54 -7.47 8.99
N GLU A 208 7.88 -7.46 7.84
CA GLU A 208 7.34 -8.69 7.23
C GLU A 208 8.44 -9.67 6.82
N TYR A 209 9.56 -9.15 6.31
CA TYR A 209 10.73 -9.98 6.02
C TYR A 209 11.31 -10.62 7.28
N ILE A 210 11.50 -9.85 8.36
CA ILE A 210 12.00 -10.36 9.65
C ILE A 210 11.00 -11.36 10.27
N SER A 211 9.70 -11.17 10.04
CA SER A 211 8.63 -12.04 10.56
C SER A 211 8.41 -13.29 9.69
N ASN A 212 9.19 -13.51 8.63
CA ASN A 212 9.02 -14.54 7.61
C ASN A 212 7.61 -14.55 6.96
N THR A 213 6.90 -13.42 6.95
CA THR A 213 5.60 -13.28 6.30
C THR A 213 5.72 -12.73 4.88
N ARG A 214 6.88 -12.19 4.50
CA ARG A 214 7.20 -11.76 3.13
C ARG A 214 8.61 -12.15 2.75
N TRP A 215 8.80 -12.72 1.55
CA TRP A 215 10.11 -13.04 1.00
C TRP A 215 10.08 -13.07 -0.53
N VAL A 216 11.25 -13.29 -1.14
CA VAL A 216 11.39 -13.35 -2.60
C VAL A 216 11.90 -14.72 -3.03
N GLU A 217 11.26 -15.27 -4.05
CA GLU A 217 11.65 -16.52 -4.71
C GLU A 217 11.96 -16.24 -6.17
N ILE A 218 12.86 -17.04 -6.73
CA ILE A 218 13.24 -16.98 -8.15
C ILE A 218 13.01 -18.35 -8.78
N GLY A 219 12.56 -18.37 -10.03
CA GLY A 219 12.56 -19.57 -10.86
C GLY A 219 11.31 -19.73 -11.71
N THR A 220 10.87 -20.97 -11.88
CA THR A 220 9.71 -21.34 -12.73
C THR A 220 8.67 -22.12 -11.93
N LEU A 221 7.39 -21.90 -12.27
CA LEU A 221 6.27 -22.62 -11.64
C LEU A 221 5.97 -23.95 -12.34
N GLU A 222 6.31 -24.06 -13.63
CA GLU A 222 6.05 -25.24 -14.46
C GLU A 222 7.29 -25.56 -15.33
N PRO A 223 8.06 -26.63 -15.01
CA PRO A 223 8.00 -27.42 -13.78
C PRO A 223 8.34 -26.58 -12.55
N LEU A 224 7.83 -26.97 -11.37
CA LEU A 224 8.08 -26.26 -10.12
C LEU A 224 9.58 -26.33 -9.77
N ASN A 225 10.28 -25.24 -9.99
CA ASN A 225 11.69 -25.08 -9.68
C ASN A 225 11.89 -23.67 -9.12
N LEU A 226 11.63 -23.52 -7.82
CA LEU A 226 11.74 -22.26 -7.08
C LEU A 226 12.82 -22.40 -6.00
N TYR A 227 13.62 -21.35 -5.85
CA TYR A 227 14.67 -21.26 -4.84
C TYR A 227 14.66 -19.85 -4.20
N PRO A 228 15.23 -19.71 -2.99
CA PRO A 228 15.28 -18.41 -2.33
C PRO A 228 16.14 -17.43 -3.15
N ALA A 229 15.69 -16.19 -3.23
CA ALA A 229 16.50 -15.13 -3.80
C ALA A 229 17.76 -14.87 -2.95
N PRO A 230 18.90 -14.48 -3.56
CA PRO A 230 20.03 -14.01 -2.79
C PRO A 230 19.67 -12.68 -2.08
N LEU A 231 20.26 -12.46 -0.90
CA LEU A 231 19.90 -11.36 0.00
C LEU A 231 19.84 -9.98 -0.69
N TYR A 232 20.79 -9.67 -1.57
CA TYR A 232 20.83 -8.39 -2.27
C TYR A 232 19.59 -8.19 -3.15
N LEU A 233 19.13 -9.24 -3.84
CA LEU A 233 17.95 -9.16 -4.71
C LEU A 233 16.69 -9.03 -3.87
N GLU A 234 16.60 -9.78 -2.77
CA GLU A 234 15.48 -9.69 -1.84
C GLU A 234 15.33 -8.25 -1.28
N ILE A 235 16.44 -7.63 -0.86
CA ILE A 235 16.45 -6.23 -0.41
C ILE A 235 16.00 -5.28 -1.52
N ILE A 236 16.54 -5.40 -2.74
CA ILE A 236 16.17 -4.55 -3.88
C ILE A 236 14.68 -4.63 -4.16
N ILE A 237 14.13 -5.85 -4.16
CA ILE A 237 12.72 -6.09 -4.44
C ILE A 237 11.81 -5.56 -3.33
N LEU A 238 12.19 -5.70 -2.06
CA LEU A 238 11.44 -5.14 -0.93
C LEU A 238 11.47 -3.60 -0.94
N LEU A 239 12.59 -3.00 -1.34
CA LEU A 239 12.69 -1.56 -1.56
C LEU A 239 11.85 -1.10 -2.75
N TYR A 240 11.86 -1.85 -3.86
CA TYR A 240 11.01 -1.59 -5.01
C TYR A 240 9.53 -1.59 -4.62
N ASP A 241 9.07 -2.61 -3.90
CA ASP A 241 7.68 -2.68 -3.42
C ASP A 241 7.35 -1.50 -2.48
N GLY A 242 8.24 -1.15 -1.54
CA GLY A 242 8.03 -0.03 -0.63
C GLY A 242 8.00 1.35 -1.29
N ILE A 243 8.91 1.59 -2.24
CA ILE A 243 9.09 2.91 -2.89
C ILE A 243 8.14 3.07 -4.08
N ILE A 244 8.07 2.06 -4.95
CA ILE A 244 7.33 2.15 -6.20
C ILE A 244 5.89 1.69 -6.00
N GLU A 245 5.69 0.48 -5.48
CA GLU A 245 4.34 -0.10 -5.39
C GLU A 245 3.52 0.34 -4.18
N ILE A 246 4.15 0.86 -3.13
CA ILE A 246 3.44 1.39 -1.97
C ILE A 246 3.44 2.92 -2.00
N ALA A 247 4.58 3.58 -2.20
CA ALA A 247 4.61 5.04 -2.11
C ALA A 247 4.18 5.72 -3.41
N LEU A 248 4.81 5.38 -4.54
CA LEU A 248 4.65 6.13 -5.78
C LEU A 248 3.24 5.95 -6.39
N ILE A 249 2.77 4.71 -6.56
CA ILE A 249 1.44 4.45 -7.19
C ILE A 249 0.23 4.94 -6.36
N TYR A 250 0.45 5.46 -5.16
CA TYR A 250 -0.58 6.03 -4.30
C TYR A 250 -0.67 7.56 -4.38
N VAL A 251 0.38 8.23 -4.87
CA VAL A 251 0.35 9.68 -5.14
C VAL A 251 -0.81 10.08 -6.08
N PRO A 252 -1.21 9.26 -7.08
CA PRO A 252 -2.38 9.54 -7.90
C PRO A 252 -3.67 9.83 -7.12
N TYR A 253 -3.84 9.28 -5.91
CA TYR A 253 -5.02 9.51 -5.08
C TYR A 253 -5.14 10.95 -4.57
N LEU A 254 -4.04 11.69 -4.51
CA LEU A 254 -4.03 13.14 -4.29
C LEU A 254 -4.17 13.92 -5.61
N ILE A 255 -3.56 13.42 -6.67
CA ILE A 255 -3.52 14.07 -7.98
C ILE A 255 -4.91 14.15 -8.62
N ILE A 256 -5.67 13.05 -8.60
CA ILE A 256 -6.97 12.97 -9.27
C ILE A 256 -7.96 14.01 -8.70
N PRO A 257 -8.18 14.12 -7.38
CA PRO A 257 -9.02 15.18 -6.84
C PRO A 257 -8.44 16.58 -7.09
N SER A 258 -7.11 16.74 -7.14
CA SER A 258 -6.48 18.01 -7.51
C SER A 258 -6.80 18.43 -8.95
N LEU A 259 -6.71 17.49 -9.91
CA LEU A 259 -7.04 17.71 -11.31
C LEU A 259 -8.52 18.07 -11.50
N LEU A 260 -9.41 17.47 -10.70
CA LEU A 260 -10.84 17.80 -10.64
C LEU A 260 -11.14 19.12 -9.91
N LYS A 261 -10.09 19.88 -9.52
CA LYS A 261 -10.20 21.14 -8.74
C LYS A 261 -10.94 20.97 -7.42
N HIS A 262 -10.96 19.75 -6.89
CA HIS A 262 -11.52 19.42 -5.59
C HIS A 262 -10.49 19.60 -4.47
N ILE A 263 -9.20 19.77 -4.74
CA ILE A 263 -8.20 20.05 -3.70
C ILE A 263 -7.41 21.29 -4.11
N LYS A 264 -7.13 22.17 -3.15
CA LYS A 264 -6.33 23.38 -3.33
C LYS A 264 -4.95 23.25 -2.65
#